data_AF-A0A7C6JII2-F1
#
_entry.id   AF-A0A7C6JII2-F1
#
_cell.length_a   1.000
_cell.length_b   1.000
_cell.length_c   1.000
_cell.angle_alpha   90.00
_cell.angle_beta   90.00
_cell.angle_gamma   90.00
#
_symmetry.space_group_name_H-M   'P 1'
#
loop_
_entity.id
_entity.type
_entity.pdbx_description
1 polymer ?
#
loop_
_entity_poly.entity_id
_entity_poly.type
_entity_poly.pdbx_seq_one_letter_code
_entity_poly.pdbx_strand_id
1 'polypeptide(L)' 'MAKNYESEITQFLNQFKKQNPETEAKQREGRGLLWDKQIDPELQEGYRAAAEPQAPYVYYQNP' A
#
# COMPACT_ATOMS: atom_id res chain seq x y z
N MET A 1 -29.38 -16.86 20.59
CA MET A 1 -28.56 -16.15 19.58
C MET A 1 -27.11 -16.50 19.86
N ALA A 2 -26.43 -17.21 18.95
CA ALA A 2 -25.00 -17.46 19.10
C ALA A 2 -24.28 -16.11 19.04
N LYS A 3 -23.77 -15.63 20.17
CA LYS A 3 -23.15 -14.31 20.30
C LYS A 3 -21.75 -14.33 19.70
N ASN A 4 -21.66 -14.11 18.39
CA ASN A 4 -20.45 -13.89 17.60
C ASN A 4 -19.98 -15.16 16.88
N TYR A 5 -20.52 -15.37 15.69
CA TYR A 5 -19.86 -16.22 14.70
C TYR A 5 -18.53 -15.57 14.30
N GLU A 6 -17.44 -16.32 14.43
CA GLU A 6 -16.13 -15.98 13.87
C GLU A 6 -15.86 -16.93 12.72
N SER A 7 -15.39 -16.41 11.58
CA SER A 7 -15.08 -17.26 10.43
C SER A 7 -13.90 -18.18 10.73
N GLU A 8 -13.89 -19.38 10.14
CA GLU A 8 -12.78 -20.34 10.29
C GLU A 8 -11.44 -19.72 9.89
N ILE A 9 -11.45 -18.84 8.87
CA ILE A 9 -10.26 -18.12 8.41
C ILE A 9 -9.75 -17.16 9.49
N THR A 10 -10.64 -16.45 10.18
CA THR A 10 -10.24 -15.54 11.26
C THR A 10 -9.62 -16.31 12.42
N GLN A 11 -10.22 -17.45 12.80
CA GLN A 11 -9.69 -18.33 13.84
C GLN A 11 -8.29 -18.85 13.46
N PHE A 12 -8.12 -19.31 12.20
CA PHE A 12 -6.84 -19.73 11.66
C PHE A 12 -5.78 -18.63 11.72
N LEU A 13 -6.09 -17.43 11.23
CA LEU A 13 -5.15 -16.30 11.24
C LEU A 13 -4.74 -15.92 12.66
N ASN A 14 -5.70 -15.92 13.60
CA ASN A 14 -5.44 -15.67 15.01
C ASN A 14 -4.50 -16.72 15.62
N GLN A 15 -4.71 -17.99 15.31
CA GLN A 15 -3.87 -19.08 15.80
C GLN A 15 -2.47 -19.05 15.16
N PHE A 16 -2.39 -18.78 13.87
CA PHE A 16 -1.13 -18.63 13.14
C PHE A 16 -0.27 -17.49 13.71
N LYS A 17 -0.85 -16.31 13.95
CA LYS A 17 -0.13 -15.17 14.54
C LYS A 17 0.35 -15.45 15.96
N LYS A 18 -0.38 -16.25 16.75
CA LYS A 18 0.08 -16.69 18.08
C LYS A 18 1.29 -17.62 17.99
N GLN A 19 1.31 -18.50 16.99
CA GLN A 19 2.43 -19.42 16.76
C GLN A 19 3.65 -18.73 16.13
N ASN A 20 3.44 -17.66 15.36
CA ASN A 20 4.46 -16.95 14.60
C ASN A 20 4.45 -15.45 14.97
N PRO A 21 4.88 -15.08 16.18
CA PRO A 21 4.79 -13.70 16.68
C PRO A 21 5.59 -12.68 15.84
N GLU A 22 6.58 -13.15 15.06
CA GLU A 22 7.40 -12.32 14.19
C GLU A 22 6.74 -11.99 12.83
N THR A 23 5.59 -12.60 12.52
CA THR A 23 4.87 -12.41 11.25
C THR A 23 4.62 -10.94 10.94
N GLU A 24 4.17 -10.17 11.92
CA GLU A 24 3.87 -8.74 11.76
C GLU A 24 5.12 -7.93 11.42
N ALA A 25 6.27 -8.28 12.00
CA ALA A 25 7.53 -7.63 11.68
C ALA A 25 7.95 -7.92 10.22
N LYS A 26 7.89 -9.19 9.81
CA LYS A 26 8.17 -9.62 8.43
C LYS A 26 7.24 -8.97 7.41
N GLN A 27 5.95 -8.81 7.75
CA GLN A 27 4.99 -8.12 6.88
C GLN A 27 5.34 -6.63 6.70
N ARG A 28 5.73 -5.94 7.77
CA ARG A 28 6.16 -4.54 7.69
C ARG A 28 7.45 -4.40 6.88
N GLU A 29 8.42 -5.28 7.10
CA GLU A 29 9.66 -5.32 6.33
C GLU A 29 9.38 -5.54 4.84
N GLY A 30 8.56 -6.54 4.50
CA GLY A 30 8.17 -6.83 3.12
C GLY A 30 7.43 -5.67 2.46
N ARG A 31 6.54 -4.99 3.18
CA ARG A 31 5.89 -3.76 2.69
C ARG A 31 6.92 -2.64 2.47
N GLY A 32 7.89 -2.50 3.37
CA GLY A 32 8.97 -1.51 3.30
C GLY A 32 9.87 -1.63 2.07
N LEU A 33 10.02 -2.83 1.49
CA LEU A 33 10.86 -3.03 0.31
C LEU A 33 10.32 -2.29 -0.93
N LEU A 34 9.01 -2.40 -1.18
CA LEU A 34 8.42 -1.94 -2.44
C LEU A 34 7.42 -0.79 -2.28
N TRP A 35 6.80 -0.66 -1.11
CA TRP A 35 5.63 0.21 -0.93
C TRP A 35 5.92 1.44 -0.05
N ASP A 36 6.60 1.26 1.08
CA ASP A 36 6.91 2.39 1.97
C ASP A 36 8.15 3.13 1.44
N LYS A 37 7.96 4.05 0.49
CA LYS A 37 9.02 4.91 -0.06
C LYS A 37 9.10 6.23 0.70
N GLN A 38 10.30 6.61 1.11
CA GLN A 38 10.54 7.98 1.59
C GLN A 38 10.53 8.93 0.40
N ILE A 39 9.70 9.96 0.48
CA ILE A 39 9.63 11.03 -0.51
C ILE A 39 10.35 12.24 0.08
N ASP A 40 11.35 12.72 -0.64
CA ASP A 40 12.00 13.99 -0.32
C ASP A 40 11.03 15.15 -0.64
N PRO A 41 10.64 15.97 0.35
CA PRO A 41 9.66 17.02 0.15
C PRO A 41 10.16 18.13 -0.80
N GLU A 42 11.45 18.46 -0.77
CA GLU A 42 12.05 19.49 -1.64
C GLU A 42 12.04 19.02 -3.09
N LEU A 43 12.42 17.76 -3.32
CA LEU A 43 12.36 17.15 -4.64
C LEU A 43 10.92 17.03 -5.17
N GLN A 44 9.97 16.69 -4.29
CA GLN A 44 8.55 16.62 -4.64
C GLN A 44 7.98 18.00 -5.00
N GLU A 45 8.43 19.06 -4.33
CA GLU A 45 8.09 20.44 -4.72
C GLU A 45 8.68 20.79 -6.09
N GLY A 46 9.95 20.46 -6.34
CA GLY A 46 10.59 20.64 -7.63
C GLY A 46 9.83 19.94 -8.78
N TYR A 47 9.41 18.69 -8.58
CA TYR A 47 8.59 17.96 -9.56
C TYR A 47 7.24 18.61 -9.81
N ARG A 48 6.60 19.16 -8.76
CA ARG A 48 5.33 19.89 -8.90
C ARG A 48 5.51 21.19 -9.67
N ALA A 49 6.60 21.92 -9.42
CA ALA A 49 6.92 23.15 -10.13
C ALA A 49 7.26 22.92 -11.60
N ALA A 50 7.86 21.77 -11.94
CA ALA A 50 8.22 21.40 -13.30
C ALA A 50 7.12 20.64 -14.06
N ALA A 51 5.96 20.41 -13.45
CA ALA A 51 4.88 19.63 -14.06
C ALA A 51 4.21 20.40 -15.21
N GLU A 52 4.21 19.81 -16.41
CA GLU A 52 3.50 20.33 -17.58
C GLU A 52 2.13 19.64 -17.72
N PRO A 53 1.03 20.37 -17.99
CA PRO A 53 -0.26 19.76 -18.26
C PRO A 53 -0.20 18.79 -19.44
N GLN A 54 -0.48 17.51 -19.19
CA GLN A 54 -0.64 16.52 -20.26
C GLN A 54 -2.05 16.59 -20.85
N ALA A 55 -2.12 16.48 -22.19
CA ALA A 55 -3.41 16.37 -22.88
C ALA A 55 -4.17 15.10 -22.42
N PRO A 56 -5.52 15.15 -22.30
CA PRO A 56 -6.33 14.02 -21.86
C PRO A 56 -6.18 12.77 -22.74
N TYR A 57 -5.87 12.98 -24.02
CA TYR A 57 -5.61 11.91 -24.96
C TYR A 57 -4.37 12.26 -25.79
N VAL A 58 -3.26 11.59 -25.47
CA VAL A 58 -1.92 11.83 -26.07
C VAL A 58 -1.93 11.68 -27.59
N TYR A 59 -2.84 10.88 -28.13
CA TYR A 59 -2.97 10.62 -29.56
C TYR A 59 -4.06 11.45 -30.23
N TYR A 60 -4.69 12.40 -29.54
CA TYR A 60 -5.65 13.31 -30.17
C TYR A 60 -4.87 14.36 -30.95
N GLN A 61 -4.71 14.15 -32.25
CA GLN A 61 -4.36 15.25 -33.14
C GLN A 61 -5.64 16.05 -33.37
N ASN A 62 -5.71 17.24 -32.78
CA ASN A 62 -6.75 18.21 -33.11
C ASN A 62 -6.59 18.53 -34.61
N PRO A 63 -7.64 18.39 -35.45
CA PRO A 63 -7.55 18.67 -36.88
C PRO A 63 -7.19 20.12 -37.19
#